data_AF-A0A1Y0E9H0-F1
#
_entry.id   AF-A0A1Y0E9H0-F1
#
_cell.length_a   1.000
_cell.length_b   1.000
_cell.length_c   1.000
_cell.angle_alpha   90.00
_cell.angle_beta   90.00
_cell.angle_gamma   90.00
#
_symmetry.space_group_name_H-M   'P 1'
#
loop_
_entity.id
_entity.type
_entity.pdbx_description
1 polymer ?
#
loop_
_entity_poly.entity_id
_entity_poly.type
_entity_poly.pdbx_seq_one_letter_code
_entity_poly.pdbx_strand_id
1 'polypeptide(L)'
;MTYAQRKQERRALIDNLLAHDWDVFGTLKFVNGRHIGRTSATKLLRSYWNRADRVFFGHAAERQGVRVPRWCFAHEGSDSDNFHIHFLLKSPTTNTERTCTVLNAIWAQHHAQTAPLAKNWITPVINRWKAAEYCTREYWRMGSATWLDGISWHSIDLAEMAKYEHDAQQKRIERAASPIWLRQAHEALQAQQAAYAADDGDLVEQRG
;
A
#
# COMPACT_ATOMS: atom_id res chain seq x y z
N MET A 1 25.78 -12.08 -5.84
CA MET A 1 24.54 -12.59 -6.47
C MET A 1 24.52 -12.11 -7.91
N THR A 2 24.31 -13.02 -8.88
CA THR A 2 24.35 -12.67 -10.31
C THR A 2 23.03 -12.05 -10.78
N TYR A 3 23.07 -11.33 -11.90
CA TYR A 3 21.85 -10.80 -12.55
C TYR A 3 20.85 -11.92 -12.88
N ALA A 4 21.35 -13.08 -13.35
CA ALA A 4 20.52 -14.24 -13.64
C ALA A 4 19.81 -14.79 -12.40
N GLN A 5 20.52 -14.87 -11.26
CA GLN A 5 19.93 -15.27 -9.97
C GLN A 5 18.82 -14.31 -9.54
N ARG A 6 19.06 -12.99 -9.60
CA ARG A 6 18.03 -11.99 -9.26
C ARG A 6 16.80 -12.07 -10.16
N LYS A 7 16.99 -12.36 -11.45
CA LYS A 7 15.87 -12.55 -12.39
C LYS A 7 15.04 -13.78 -12.04
N GLN A 8 15.67 -14.88 -11.65
CA GLN A 8 14.99 -16.10 -11.21
C GLN A 8 14.25 -15.88 -9.89
N GLU A 9 14.91 -15.28 -8.90
CA GLU A 9 14.29 -14.95 -7.60
C GLU A 9 13.09 -14.01 -7.77
N ARG A 10 13.21 -12.97 -8.60
CA ARG A 10 12.10 -12.06 -8.90
C ARG A 10 10.91 -12.80 -9.54
N ARG A 11 11.17 -13.75 -10.44
CA ARG A 11 10.10 -14.56 -11.04
C ARG A 11 9.37 -15.38 -9.98
N ALA A 12 10.11 -16.09 -9.14
CA ALA A 12 9.54 -16.87 -8.04
C ALA A 12 8.75 -16.00 -7.05
N LEU A 13 9.24 -14.79 -6.76
CA LEU A 13 8.54 -13.81 -5.94
C LEU A 13 7.23 -13.36 -6.60
N ILE A 14 7.23 -13.04 -7.90
CA ILE A 14 6.00 -12.69 -8.63
C ILE A 14 5.00 -13.86 -8.60
N ASP A 15 5.45 -15.08 -8.86
CA ASP A 15 4.60 -16.27 -8.83
C ASP A 15 3.97 -16.47 -7.45
N ASN A 16 4.74 -16.26 -6.38
CA ASN A 16 4.24 -16.29 -5.00
C ASN A 16 3.19 -15.19 -4.75
N LEU A 17 3.45 -13.95 -5.18
CA LEU A 17 2.48 -12.86 -5.03
C LEU A 17 1.17 -13.15 -5.79
N LEU A 18 1.25 -13.77 -6.97
CA LEU A 18 0.09 -14.13 -7.78
C LEU A 18 -0.71 -15.33 -7.23
N ALA A 19 -0.10 -16.15 -6.37
CA ALA A 19 -0.82 -17.20 -5.65
C ALA A 19 -1.85 -16.62 -4.65
N HIS A 20 -1.71 -15.35 -4.29
CA HIS A 20 -2.64 -14.64 -3.42
C HIS A 20 -3.58 -13.73 -4.23
N ASP A 21 -4.83 -13.61 -3.79
CA ASP A 21 -5.85 -12.78 -4.41
C ASP A 21 -5.83 -11.33 -3.90
N TRP A 22 -4.68 -10.66 -4.04
CA TRP A 22 -4.53 -9.25 -3.70
C TRP A 22 -5.49 -8.38 -4.52
N ASP A 23 -6.25 -7.52 -3.85
CA ASP A 23 -7.27 -6.67 -4.46
C ASP A 23 -6.98 -5.17 -4.35
N VAL A 24 -5.94 -4.78 -3.60
CA VAL A 24 -5.44 -3.41 -3.54
C VAL A 24 -3.96 -3.36 -3.97
N PHE A 25 -3.64 -2.39 -4.82
CA PHE A 25 -2.28 -1.96 -5.10
C PHE A 25 -2.10 -0.53 -4.60
N GLY A 26 -0.92 -0.20 -4.08
CA GLY A 26 -0.64 1.18 -3.75
C GLY A 26 0.84 1.57 -3.74
N THR A 27 1.04 2.88 -3.77
CA THR A 27 2.31 3.59 -3.73
C THR A 27 2.23 4.62 -2.62
N LEU A 28 3.04 4.45 -1.58
CA LEU A 28 3.16 5.44 -0.50
C LEU A 28 4.39 6.30 -0.77
N LYS A 29 4.13 7.54 -1.18
CA LYS A 29 5.17 8.55 -1.42
C LYS A 29 5.29 9.52 -0.26
N PHE A 30 6.49 10.05 -0.07
CA PHE A 30 6.72 11.20 0.79
C PHE A 30 6.64 12.50 -0.01
N VAL A 31 6.35 13.62 0.66
CA VAL A 31 6.36 14.96 0.04
C VAL A 31 7.69 15.24 -0.67
N ASN A 32 8.77 14.83 -0.02
CA ASN A 32 10.12 14.89 -0.58
C ASN A 32 10.87 13.58 -0.30
N GLY A 33 10.63 12.58 -1.15
CA GLY A 33 11.32 11.28 -1.08
C GLY A 33 12.84 11.37 -1.15
N ARG A 34 13.36 12.42 -1.81
CA ARG A 34 14.81 12.71 -1.94
C ARG A 34 15.50 13.17 -0.67
N HIS A 35 14.76 13.71 0.30
CA HIS A 35 15.33 14.28 1.51
C HIS A 35 14.93 13.53 2.79
N ILE A 36 13.93 12.66 2.73
CA ILE A 36 13.58 11.85 3.89
C ILE A 36 14.59 10.70 4.04
N GLY A 37 15.34 10.72 5.14
CA GLY A 37 16.24 9.63 5.46
C GLY A 37 15.49 8.30 5.66
N ARG A 38 16.08 7.19 5.19
CA ARG A 38 15.48 5.84 5.25
C ARG A 38 14.98 5.44 6.63
N THR A 39 15.70 5.81 7.70
CA THR A 39 15.28 5.56 9.09
C THR A 39 13.99 6.29 9.44
N SER A 40 13.87 7.57 9.08
CA SER A 40 12.66 8.38 9.31
C SER A 40 11.49 7.87 8.48
N ALA A 41 11.73 7.55 7.21
CA ALA A 41 10.74 6.97 6.32
C ALA A 41 10.20 5.63 6.86
N THR A 42 11.09 4.74 7.31
CA THR A 42 10.71 3.44 7.91
C THR A 42 9.88 3.62 9.17
N LYS A 43 10.24 4.58 10.05
CA LYS A 43 9.45 4.90 11.25
C LYS A 43 8.05 5.40 10.89
N LEU A 44 7.93 6.29 9.90
CA LEU A 44 6.64 6.79 9.43
C LEU A 44 5.79 5.69 8.79
N LEU A 45 6.37 4.82 7.98
CA LEU A 45 5.66 3.68 7.38
C LEU A 45 5.14 2.71 8.43
N ARG A 46 5.97 2.36 9.44
CA ARG A 46 5.54 1.54 10.57
C ARG A 46 4.39 2.21 11.34
N SER A 47 4.50 3.51 11.61
CA SER A 47 3.46 4.28 12.28
C SER A 47 2.15 4.32 11.48
N TYR A 48 2.24 4.52 10.16
CA TYR A 48 1.09 4.52 9.24
C TYR A 48 0.37 3.18 9.26
N TRP A 49 1.10 2.08 9.08
CA TRP A 49 0.51 0.76 9.06
C TRP A 49 -0.09 0.36 10.41
N ASN A 50 0.59 0.67 11.52
CA ASN A 50 0.01 0.49 12.86
C ASN A 50 -1.25 1.34 13.08
N ARG A 51 -1.36 2.51 12.45
CA ARG A 51 -2.61 3.30 12.46
C ARG A 51 -3.68 2.60 11.62
N ALA A 52 -3.37 2.19 10.39
CA ALA A 52 -4.30 1.47 9.50
C ALA A 52 -4.88 0.22 10.19
N ASP A 53 -4.02 -0.60 10.79
CA ASP A 53 -4.43 -1.81 11.51
C ASP A 53 -5.41 -1.50 12.66
N ARG A 54 -5.15 -0.43 13.43
CA ARG A 54 -6.06 0.01 14.49
C ARG A 54 -7.36 0.61 13.97
N VAL A 55 -7.35 1.27 12.81
CA VAL A 55 -8.57 1.78 12.17
C VAL A 55 -9.49 0.62 11.82
N PHE A 56 -8.97 -0.41 11.15
CA PHE A 56 -9.79 -1.55 10.73
C PHE A 56 -10.17 -2.48 11.88
N PHE A 57 -9.25 -2.79 12.81
CA PHE A 57 -9.45 -3.86 13.80
C PHE A 57 -9.52 -3.38 15.25
N GLY A 58 -9.33 -2.09 15.53
CA GLY A 58 -9.38 -1.55 16.88
C GLY A 58 -8.33 -2.19 17.81
N HIS A 59 -8.73 -2.57 19.02
CA HIS A 59 -7.83 -3.19 20.00
C HIS A 59 -7.37 -4.59 19.60
N ALA A 60 -8.06 -5.30 18.69
CA ALA A 60 -7.61 -6.61 18.23
C ALA A 60 -6.29 -6.51 17.46
N ALA A 61 -5.98 -5.36 16.86
CA ALA A 61 -4.65 -5.13 16.31
C ALA A 61 -3.58 -5.31 17.40
N GLU A 62 -3.67 -4.59 18.50
CA GLU A 62 -2.64 -4.69 19.54
C GLU A 62 -2.71 -6.01 20.31
N ARG A 63 -3.91 -6.42 20.75
CA ARG A 63 -4.09 -7.53 21.71
C ARG A 63 -4.03 -8.91 21.07
N GLN A 64 -4.41 -9.02 19.80
CA GLN A 64 -4.52 -10.31 19.10
C GLN A 64 -3.62 -10.36 17.87
N GLY A 65 -2.88 -9.29 17.57
CA GLY A 65 -1.98 -9.26 16.42
C GLY A 65 -2.69 -9.23 15.06
N VAL A 66 -3.99 -8.89 15.01
CA VAL A 66 -4.73 -8.81 13.73
C VAL A 66 -4.22 -7.61 12.92
N ARG A 67 -3.77 -7.83 11.69
CA ARG A 67 -3.18 -6.81 10.81
C ARG A 67 -3.80 -6.94 9.43
N VAL A 68 -3.82 -5.83 8.69
CA VAL A 68 -4.27 -5.83 7.30
C VAL A 68 -3.23 -6.60 6.48
N PRO A 69 -3.61 -7.71 5.81
CA PRO A 69 -2.66 -8.50 5.05
C PRO A 69 -2.08 -7.68 3.89
N ARG A 70 -0.76 -7.60 3.83
CA ARG A 70 -0.05 -6.73 2.88
C ARG A 70 1.39 -7.16 2.67
N TRP A 71 1.92 -6.88 1.50
CA TRP A 71 3.34 -7.01 1.19
C TRP A 71 3.87 -5.67 0.72
N CYS A 72 4.94 -5.19 1.36
CA CYS A 72 5.51 -3.86 1.09
C CYS A 72 6.92 -3.98 0.50
N PHE A 73 7.18 -3.17 -0.52
CA PHE A 73 8.41 -3.17 -1.29
C PHE A 73 8.99 -1.75 -1.40
N ALA A 74 10.21 -1.54 -0.91
CA ALA A 74 10.96 -0.30 -1.04
C ALA A 74 11.43 -0.09 -2.48
N HIS A 75 11.22 1.14 -2.94
CA HIS A 75 11.74 1.67 -4.18
C HIS A 75 12.51 2.96 -3.87
N GLU A 76 13.60 3.22 -4.59
CA GLU A 76 14.44 4.42 -4.43
C GLU A 76 14.60 5.22 -5.74
N GLY A 77 13.95 4.78 -6.82
CA GLY A 77 14.07 5.40 -8.14
C GLY A 77 15.41 5.13 -8.82
N SER A 78 15.59 5.66 -10.03
CA SER A 78 16.80 5.46 -10.86
C SER A 78 18.08 5.95 -10.18
N ASP A 79 17.99 7.02 -9.40
CA ASP A 79 19.13 7.70 -8.80
C ASP A 79 19.38 7.25 -7.35
N SER A 80 18.59 6.30 -6.83
CA SER A 80 18.62 5.82 -5.44
C SER A 80 18.25 6.85 -4.37
N ASP A 81 17.77 8.03 -4.77
CA ASP A 81 17.42 9.10 -3.84
C ASP A 81 15.92 9.17 -3.53
N ASN A 82 15.02 8.65 -4.37
CA ASN A 82 13.58 8.85 -4.18
C ASN A 82 12.96 7.70 -3.39
N PHE A 83 13.15 7.66 -2.07
CA PHE A 83 12.57 6.58 -1.26
C PHE A 83 11.03 6.66 -1.23
N HIS A 84 10.39 5.56 -1.61
CA HIS A 84 8.95 5.33 -1.50
C HIS A 84 8.69 3.82 -1.40
N ILE A 85 7.44 3.42 -1.18
CA ILE A 85 7.10 1.99 -1.22
C ILE A 85 5.95 1.72 -2.15
N HIS A 86 5.98 0.55 -2.79
CA HIS A 86 4.82 -0.08 -3.39
C HIS A 86 4.32 -1.20 -2.51
N PHE A 87 3.02 -1.49 -2.55
CA PHE A 87 2.46 -2.59 -1.80
C PHE A 87 1.30 -3.26 -2.52
N LEU A 88 1.13 -4.55 -2.22
CA LEU A 88 -0.09 -5.31 -2.48
C LEU A 88 -0.79 -5.54 -1.15
N LEU A 89 -2.11 -5.49 -1.14
CA LEU A 89 -2.92 -5.60 0.07
C LEU A 89 -4.23 -6.34 -0.21
N LYS A 90 -4.68 -7.11 0.78
CA LYS A 90 -6.01 -7.72 0.76
C LYS A 90 -6.95 -6.84 1.58
N SER A 91 -8.06 -6.45 0.98
CA SER A 91 -9.02 -5.55 1.59
C SER A 91 -9.56 -6.13 2.90
N PRO A 92 -9.50 -5.38 4.02
CA PRO A 92 -10.08 -5.81 5.30
C PRO A 92 -11.59 -5.60 5.36
N THR A 93 -12.22 -5.17 4.26
CA THR A 93 -13.66 -5.00 4.10
C THR A 93 -14.11 -5.54 2.76
N THR A 94 -15.37 -5.94 2.62
CA THR A 94 -15.97 -6.38 1.35
C THR A 94 -15.93 -5.32 0.24
N ASN A 95 -15.82 -4.04 0.58
CA ASN A 95 -15.70 -2.95 -0.39
C ASN A 95 -14.24 -2.49 -0.55
N THR A 96 -13.57 -3.00 -1.58
CA THR A 96 -12.17 -2.66 -1.92
C THR A 96 -11.97 -1.17 -2.19
N GLU A 97 -12.88 -0.52 -2.91
CA GLU A 97 -12.75 0.91 -3.23
C GLU A 97 -12.83 1.78 -1.98
N ARG A 98 -13.67 1.38 -1.03
CA ARG A 98 -13.77 2.01 0.29
C ARG A 98 -12.51 1.79 1.11
N THR A 99 -11.92 0.60 1.05
CA THR A 99 -10.61 0.34 1.65
C THR A 99 -9.55 1.28 1.08
N CYS A 100 -9.45 1.41 -0.24
CA CYS A 100 -8.54 2.33 -0.92
C CYS A 100 -8.76 3.78 -0.48
N THR A 101 -10.03 4.21 -0.44
CA THR A 101 -10.43 5.55 0.03
C THR A 101 -9.92 5.82 1.45
N VAL A 102 -10.18 4.91 2.38
CA VAL A 102 -9.73 5.05 3.77
C VAL A 102 -8.21 5.12 3.84
N LEU A 103 -7.50 4.19 3.19
CA LEU A 103 -6.04 4.15 3.17
C LEU A 103 -5.41 5.41 2.58
N ASN A 104 -6.00 5.98 1.52
CA ASN A 104 -5.57 7.27 0.97
C ASN A 104 -5.77 8.41 1.98
N ALA A 105 -6.96 8.48 2.58
CA ALA A 105 -7.29 9.52 3.55
C ALA A 105 -6.36 9.47 4.77
N ILE A 106 -6.12 8.29 5.34
CA ILE A 106 -5.26 8.14 6.51
C ILE A 106 -3.79 8.38 6.20
N TRP A 107 -3.31 8.13 4.97
CA TRP A 107 -1.93 8.43 4.56
C TRP A 107 -1.73 9.93 4.43
N ALA A 108 -2.60 10.60 3.67
CA ALA A 108 -2.48 12.04 3.41
C ALA A 108 -2.53 12.89 4.70
N GLN A 109 -3.25 12.42 5.72
CA GLN A 109 -3.35 13.08 7.03
C GLN A 109 -2.32 12.58 8.05
N HIS A 110 -1.47 11.59 7.72
CA HIS A 110 -0.64 10.91 8.72
C HIS A 110 0.44 11.82 9.29
N HIS A 111 1.13 12.57 8.43
CA HIS A 111 2.26 13.39 8.81
C HIS A 111 2.54 14.48 7.76
N ALA A 112 3.20 15.58 8.14
CA ALA A 112 3.56 16.63 7.18
C ALA A 112 4.51 16.16 6.05
N GLN A 113 5.17 15.01 6.23
CA GLN A 113 6.07 14.41 5.24
C GLN A 113 5.39 13.37 4.34
N THR A 114 4.15 12.94 4.61
CA THR A 114 3.43 12.01 3.74
C THR A 114 2.79 12.74 2.57
N ALA A 115 2.80 12.14 1.38
CA ALA A 115 2.27 12.78 0.20
C ALA A 115 0.78 13.14 0.33
N PRO A 116 0.34 14.27 -0.24
CA PRO A 116 -1.08 14.64 -0.29
C PRO A 116 -1.87 13.70 -1.21
N LEU A 117 -3.21 13.73 -1.11
CA LEU A 117 -4.11 12.91 -1.94
C LEU A 117 -3.80 12.97 -3.44
N ALA A 118 -3.45 14.14 -3.97
CA ALA A 118 -3.12 14.32 -5.38
C ALA A 118 -1.86 13.55 -5.85
N LYS A 119 -0.99 13.14 -4.91
CA LYS A 119 0.28 12.45 -5.17
C LYS A 119 0.33 11.03 -4.59
N ASN A 120 -0.59 10.68 -3.70
CA ASN A 120 -0.73 9.32 -3.18
C ASN A 120 -1.49 8.45 -4.18
N TRP A 121 -1.17 7.16 -4.27
CA TRP A 121 -1.85 6.27 -5.20
C TRP A 121 -2.18 4.97 -4.49
N ILE A 122 -3.43 4.75 -4.11
CA ILE A 122 -3.88 3.47 -3.55
C ILE A 122 -5.20 3.15 -4.22
N THR A 123 -5.24 2.10 -5.03
CA THR A 123 -6.36 1.79 -5.92
C THR A 123 -6.69 0.29 -5.88
N PRO A 124 -7.91 -0.10 -6.29
CA PRO A 124 -8.18 -1.49 -6.59
C PRO A 124 -7.17 -2.04 -7.62
N VAL A 125 -6.84 -3.32 -7.51
CA VAL A 125 -6.00 -4.00 -8.51
C VAL A 125 -6.80 -4.16 -9.80
N ILE A 126 -6.29 -3.57 -10.88
CA ILE A 126 -6.88 -3.71 -12.23
C ILE A 126 -6.28 -4.93 -12.94
N ASN A 127 -4.95 -5.08 -12.87
CA ASN A 127 -4.24 -6.21 -13.44
C ASN A 127 -3.24 -6.76 -12.41
N ARG A 128 -3.49 -8.00 -11.95
CA ARG A 128 -2.68 -8.66 -10.90
C ARG A 128 -1.24 -8.88 -11.33
N TRP A 129 -1.00 -9.25 -12.59
CA TRP A 129 0.34 -9.42 -13.13
C TRP A 129 1.12 -8.10 -13.12
N LYS A 130 0.55 -7.03 -13.70
CA LYS A 130 1.17 -5.71 -13.71
C LYS A 130 1.43 -5.20 -12.29
N ALA A 131 0.51 -5.39 -11.35
CA ALA A 131 0.68 -4.97 -9.96
C ALA A 131 1.84 -5.70 -9.25
N ALA A 132 1.92 -7.03 -9.38
CA ALA A 132 3.01 -7.83 -8.82
C ALA A 132 4.37 -7.52 -9.48
N GLU A 133 4.37 -7.36 -10.81
CA GLU A 133 5.54 -6.96 -11.56
C GLU A 133 6.06 -5.59 -11.11
N TYR A 134 5.16 -4.62 -10.95
CA TYR A 134 5.51 -3.25 -10.55
C TYR A 134 6.03 -3.19 -9.12
N CYS A 135 5.34 -3.85 -8.17
CA CYS A 135 5.80 -3.93 -6.78
C CYS A 135 7.23 -4.46 -6.66
N THR A 136 7.61 -5.42 -7.51
CA THR A 136 8.91 -6.08 -7.50
C THR A 136 9.92 -5.47 -8.47
N ARG A 137 9.63 -4.30 -9.07
CA ARG A 137 10.45 -3.67 -10.12
C ARG A 137 11.90 -3.45 -9.69
N GLU A 138 12.15 -3.06 -8.44
CA GLU A 138 13.52 -2.78 -7.97
C GLU A 138 14.31 -4.01 -7.48
N TYR A 139 13.73 -5.22 -7.54
CA TYR A 139 14.42 -6.44 -7.10
C TYR A 139 15.72 -6.70 -7.88
N TRP A 140 15.80 -6.32 -9.16
CA TRP A 140 17.04 -6.49 -9.94
C TRP A 140 18.23 -5.70 -9.36
N ARG A 141 17.98 -4.58 -8.67
CA ARG A 141 18.98 -3.69 -8.07
C ARG A 141 19.19 -3.98 -6.59
N MET A 142 18.08 -4.07 -5.84
CA MET A 142 18.09 -4.19 -4.39
C MET A 142 18.10 -5.66 -3.90
N GLY A 143 17.76 -6.62 -4.77
CA GLY A 143 17.49 -8.00 -4.34
C GLY A 143 16.39 -8.05 -3.30
N SER A 144 16.52 -8.96 -2.33
CA SER A 144 15.58 -9.10 -1.21
C SER A 144 15.45 -7.85 -0.32
N ALA A 145 16.39 -6.90 -0.38
CA ALA A 145 16.33 -5.66 0.41
C ALA A 145 15.19 -4.70 -0.02
N THR A 146 14.53 -4.95 -1.16
CA THR A 146 13.27 -4.28 -1.51
C THR A 146 12.14 -4.73 -0.59
N TRP A 147 12.09 -6.00 -0.16
CA TRP A 147 11.01 -6.48 0.69
C TRP A 147 11.14 -5.93 2.12
N LEU A 148 10.10 -5.25 2.58
CA LEU A 148 10.03 -4.65 3.91
C LEU A 148 9.24 -5.56 4.85
N ASP A 149 9.89 -6.64 5.31
CA ASP A 149 9.29 -7.65 6.18
C ASP A 149 8.65 -7.05 7.44
N GLY A 150 9.34 -6.11 8.11
CA GLY A 150 8.86 -5.48 9.34
C GLY A 150 7.59 -4.62 9.24
N ILE A 151 7.06 -4.42 8.02
CA ILE A 151 5.75 -3.79 7.79
C ILE A 151 4.84 -4.62 6.87
N SER A 152 5.30 -5.81 6.45
CA SER A 152 4.49 -6.77 5.71
C SER A 152 3.74 -7.69 6.67
N TRP A 153 2.62 -8.24 6.23
CA TRP A 153 1.84 -9.21 6.97
C TRP A 153 1.24 -10.24 6.02
N HIS A 154 1.72 -11.47 6.10
CA HIS A 154 1.42 -12.53 5.14
C HIS A 154 0.20 -13.38 5.53
N SER A 155 -0.26 -13.31 6.79
CA SER A 155 -1.43 -14.07 7.23
C SER A 155 -2.71 -13.46 6.66
N ILE A 156 -3.33 -14.16 5.71
CA ILE A 156 -4.62 -13.81 5.13
C ILE A 156 -5.67 -14.75 5.70
N ASP A 157 -6.37 -14.32 6.75
CA ASP A 157 -7.56 -14.99 7.26
C ASP A 157 -8.79 -14.12 6.98
N LEU A 158 -9.47 -14.41 5.87
CA LEU A 158 -10.65 -13.66 5.44
C LEU A 158 -11.80 -13.80 6.45
N ALA A 159 -11.94 -14.97 7.08
CA ALA A 159 -12.99 -15.22 8.06
C ALA A 159 -12.74 -14.42 9.34
N GLU A 160 -11.47 -14.31 9.76
CA GLU A 160 -11.10 -13.45 10.89
C GLU A 160 -11.33 -11.97 10.58
N MET A 161 -10.93 -11.48 9.40
CA MET A 161 -11.15 -10.08 9.02
C MET A 161 -12.64 -9.72 8.97
N ALA A 162 -13.48 -10.61 8.43
CA ALA A 162 -14.91 -10.39 8.31
C ALA A 162 -15.61 -10.14 9.66
N LYS A 163 -15.08 -10.67 10.78
CA LYS A 163 -15.61 -10.42 12.13
C LYS A 163 -15.59 -8.95 12.53
N TYR A 164 -14.72 -8.14 11.91
CA TYR A 164 -14.56 -6.73 12.25
C TYR A 164 -15.35 -5.79 11.35
N GLU A 165 -15.99 -6.27 10.28
CA GLU A 165 -16.78 -5.46 9.36
C GLU A 165 -18.18 -5.17 9.93
N HIS A 166 -18.21 -4.32 10.95
CA HIS A 166 -19.43 -3.93 11.68
C HIS A 166 -19.35 -2.45 12.09
N ASP A 167 -20.44 -1.89 12.64
CA ASP A 167 -20.55 -0.46 13.01
C ASP A 167 -19.37 0.13 13.80
N ALA A 168 -18.76 -0.64 14.71
CA ALA A 168 -17.62 -0.12 15.46
C ALA A 168 -16.37 0.11 14.58
N GLN A 169 -16.19 -0.63 13.48
CA GLN A 169 -15.17 -0.33 12.47
C GLN A 169 -15.52 0.94 11.70
N GLN A 170 -16.78 1.14 11.36
CA GLN A 170 -17.23 2.37 10.69
C GLN A 170 -16.97 3.61 11.54
N LYS A 171 -17.33 3.55 12.82
CA LYS A 171 -17.05 4.62 13.78
C LYS A 171 -15.55 4.90 13.92
N ARG A 172 -14.68 3.87 13.84
CA ARG A 172 -13.22 4.07 13.87
C ARG A 172 -12.72 4.75 12.59
N ILE A 173 -13.23 4.34 11.43
CA ILE A 173 -12.91 4.94 10.13
C ILE A 173 -13.26 6.44 10.14
N GLU A 174 -14.49 6.79 10.54
CA GLU A 174 -14.97 8.18 10.58
C GLU A 174 -14.23 9.05 11.61
N ARG A 175 -13.75 8.45 12.70
CA ARG A 175 -12.86 9.13 13.65
C ARG A 175 -11.45 9.33 13.10
N ALA A 176 -10.97 8.42 12.26
CA ALA A 176 -9.62 8.46 11.71
C ALA A 176 -9.49 9.40 10.51
N ALA A 177 -10.57 9.57 9.75
CA ALA A 177 -10.73 10.53 8.67
C ALA A 177 -12.20 10.98 8.64
N SER A 178 -12.44 12.28 8.72
CA SER A 178 -13.81 12.82 8.74
C SER A 178 -14.56 12.50 7.43
N PRO A 179 -15.91 12.55 7.42
CA PRO A 179 -16.70 12.32 6.21
C PRO A 179 -16.30 13.21 5.03
N ILE A 180 -15.86 14.45 5.30
CA ILE A 180 -15.36 15.38 4.26
C ILE A 180 -14.05 14.85 3.67
N TRP A 181 -13.10 14.44 4.52
CA TRP A 181 -11.83 13.88 4.08
C TRP A 181 -12.00 12.56 3.31
N LEU A 182 -12.91 11.69 3.75
CA LEU A 182 -13.22 10.45 3.06
C LEU A 182 -13.81 10.73 1.67
N ARG A 183 -14.68 11.74 1.54
CA ARG A 183 -15.22 12.17 0.24
C ARG A 183 -14.10 12.68 -0.68
N GLN A 184 -13.23 13.55 -0.19
CA GLN A 184 -12.10 14.07 -0.98
C GLN A 184 -11.14 12.96 -1.40
N ALA A 185 -10.87 11.99 -0.53
CA ALA A 185 -10.03 10.84 -0.86
C ALA A 185 -10.69 9.93 -1.91
N HIS A 186 -12.00 9.78 -1.86
CA HIS A 186 -12.77 9.03 -2.84
C HIS A 186 -12.78 9.74 -4.21
N GLU A 187 -13.01 11.05 -4.24
CA GLU A 187 -12.93 11.86 -5.47
C GLU A 187 -11.53 11.79 -6.10
N ALA A 188 -10.47 11.86 -5.29
CA ALA A 188 -9.10 11.71 -5.77
C ALA A 188 -8.84 10.30 -6.33
N LEU A 189 -9.37 9.26 -5.69
CA LEU A 189 -9.30 7.87 -6.19
C LEU A 189 -10.00 7.72 -7.54
N GLN A 190 -11.23 8.24 -7.68
CA GLN A 190 -11.97 8.20 -8.94
C GLN A 190 -11.23 8.93 -10.06
N ALA A 191 -10.64 10.09 -9.77
CA ALA A 191 -9.82 10.83 -10.72
C ALA A 191 -8.57 10.03 -11.15
N GLN A 192 -7.94 9.30 -10.24
CA GLN A 192 -6.79 8.43 -10.56
C GLN A 192 -7.19 7.24 -11.44
N GLN A 193 -8.32 6.59 -11.14
CA GLN A 193 -8.85 5.49 -11.95
C GLN A 193 -9.21 5.97 -13.36
N ALA A 194 -9.86 7.13 -13.47
CA ALA A 194 -10.19 7.73 -14.76
C ALA A 194 -8.92 8.08 -15.58
N ALA A 195 -7.92 8.66 -14.93
CA ALA A 195 -6.65 8.97 -15.59
C ALA A 195 -5.93 7.68 -16.05
N TYR A 196 -5.91 6.62 -15.24
CA TYR A 196 -5.29 5.34 -15.60
C TYR A 196 -6.00 4.68 -16.78
N ALA A 197 -7.34 4.74 -16.81
CA ALA A 197 -8.13 4.24 -17.93
C ALA A 197 -7.90 5.04 -19.23
N ALA A 198 -7.65 6.35 -19.14
CA ALA A 198 -7.38 7.20 -20.28
C ALA A 198 -5.97 7.02 -20.89
N ASP A 199 -5.04 6.43 -20.15
CA ASP A 199 -3.65 6.18 -20.56
C ASP A 199 -3.38 4.69 -20.86
N ASP A 200 -4.42 3.92 -21.22
CA ASP A 200 -4.37 2.47 -21.48
C ASP A 200 -3.66 1.65 -20.37
N GLY A 201 -3.69 2.19 -19.15
CA GLY A 201 -3.08 1.59 -17.97
C GLY A 201 -1.56 1.68 -17.88
N ASP A 202 -0.94 2.71 -18.47
CA ASP A 202 0.51 2.96 -18.42
C ASP A 202 0.96 3.96 -17.33
N LEU A 203 0.02 4.71 -16.72
CA LEU A 203 0.31 5.75 -15.72
C LEU A 203 1.11 5.31 -14.49
N VAL A 204 1.08 4.02 -14.16
CA VAL A 204 1.83 3.51 -13.00
C VAL A 204 3.34 3.67 -13.23
N GLU A 205 3.82 3.59 -14.48
CA GLU A 205 5.23 3.79 -14.83
C GLU A 205 5.69 5.25 -14.70
N GLN A 206 4.83 6.21 -15.05
CA GLN A 206 5.20 7.64 -15.12
C GLN A 206 5.28 8.32 -13.76
N ARG A 207 4.83 7.64 -12.70
CA ARG A 207 4.80 8.17 -11.34
C ARG A 207 5.61 7.30 -10.37
N GLY A 208 6.60 6.53 -10.82
CA GLY A 208 7.70 6.06 -9.96
C GLY A 208 8.60 7.21 -9.50
#